data_AF-A0A1M5SPX9-F1
#
_entry.id   AF-A0A1M5SPX9-F1
#
_cell.length_a   1.000
_cell.length_b   1.000
_cell.length_c   1.000
_cell.angle_alpha   90.00
_cell.angle_beta   90.00
_cell.angle_gamma   90.00
#
_symmetry.space_group_name_H-M   'P 1'
#
loop_
_entity.id
_entity.type
_entity.pdbx_description
1 polymer ?
#
loop_
_entity_poly.entity_id
_entity_poly.type
_entity_poly.pdbx_seq_one_letter_code
_entity_poly.pdbx_strand_id
1 'polypeptide(L)'
;MKLTKPLCLLALATAAAALVAPTFAGSTLGNKGVAVLMGTPMKFNYQPPESSTTVSNGSKSWTLSRNVIHQTATSAGTAAPNIKGTFAYPVDIPNSDGWHNLYFRWADTTRADAITMVPAAGADGIPAYRMELGPVDGGLPGTLNNAPRAELVSVDPREDLRQKDAPRNNVVKNGDEYWVTYAMFLDANFPLNHKWADLFQRKFDKVFEPSAKKTWFEIAVHGDSLSYCMPGGIRNQCDYKTIMPVREARGRWVQFTFHEVASTDPAKGLFEVYVDNNFVGRYNGATLESAAANYSFHYGYERSNAARNGDTAPGVGVAYFTPLMFRRGDARDNPLVPRISGGAPGTTPPTIPPTIPPTTPPGGTDVFGVTMLNPSKPGGESWALAADATHDSRFDPQNTITRNADGSWKIKSNQVRMSVFTSTGYNAGRIATYDRDDLARQGYMQAANDWKNIEMTGYVKLNAASDMSDNFDWYARGGKHNDNLSGCEGSSYKGALHYDGRTRWQKETWHVSYEQAPYKNATTSLKGRWVGFKAVMRNTPVNGKTAVRLELFLNDNADKVSWRKIYDFVDAGDWGGDASHCGGSVNAAPITWGGPISVFRWDNANDVDFKWLSVREIAP
;
A
#
# COMPACT_ATOMS: atom_id res chain seq x y z
N MET A 1 -5.07 -62.18 79.99
CA MET A 1 -4.30 -62.65 78.82
C MET A 1 -3.84 -61.39 78.07
N LYS A 2 -2.52 -61.30 77.83
CA LYS A 2 -1.69 -60.31 77.10
C LYS A 2 -2.40 -59.46 76.02
N LEU A 3 -2.04 -58.23 75.62
CA LEU A 3 -1.03 -57.21 75.98
C LEU A 3 -1.41 -55.90 75.19
N THR A 4 -1.05 -54.73 75.73
CA THR A 4 -0.62 -53.45 75.08
C THR A 4 -1.50 -52.60 74.11
N LYS A 5 -1.70 -51.33 74.54
CA LYS A 5 -1.86 -50.03 73.83
C LYS A 5 -0.64 -49.68 72.91
N PRO A 6 -0.56 -48.50 72.19
CA PRO A 6 -1.55 -47.60 71.56
C PRO A 6 -1.11 -46.98 70.18
N LEU A 7 -1.95 -46.10 69.62
CA LEU A 7 -1.70 -44.96 68.69
C LEU A 7 -0.88 -45.18 67.39
N CYS A 8 -1.51 -44.92 66.24
CA CYS A 8 -0.81 -44.36 65.08
C CYS A 8 -1.72 -43.47 64.23
N LEU A 9 -1.20 -42.29 63.87
CA LEU A 9 -1.76 -41.30 62.95
C LEU A 9 -2.09 -41.94 61.59
N LEU A 10 -3.26 -41.61 61.02
CA LEU A 10 -3.52 -41.81 59.59
C LEU A 10 -3.19 -40.51 58.85
N ALA A 11 -2.00 -40.45 58.24
CA ALA A 11 -1.62 -39.44 57.26
C ALA A 11 -2.02 -39.91 55.85
N LEU A 12 -2.53 -39.00 55.03
CA LEU A 12 -2.77 -39.20 53.60
C LEU A 12 -1.46 -39.61 52.91
N ALA A 13 -1.45 -40.78 52.27
CA ALA A 13 -0.37 -41.23 51.40
C ALA A 13 -0.74 -40.94 49.93
N THR A 14 -0.13 -39.90 49.36
CA THR A 14 0.07 -39.75 47.92
C THR A 14 1.21 -40.67 47.50
N ALA A 15 0.92 -41.69 46.70
CA ALA A 15 1.94 -42.55 46.10
C ALA A 15 2.51 -41.90 44.82
N ALA A 16 3.81 -41.61 44.86
CA ALA A 16 4.61 -41.22 43.71
C ALA A 16 4.91 -42.44 42.84
N ALA A 17 4.49 -42.40 41.57
CA ALA A 17 5.04 -43.25 40.52
C ALA A 17 6.03 -42.41 39.70
N ALA A 18 7.30 -42.83 39.71
CA ALA A 18 8.35 -42.27 38.88
C ALA A 18 8.04 -42.52 37.40
N LEU A 19 7.88 -41.45 36.62
CA LEU A 19 8.04 -41.48 35.17
C LEU A 19 9.34 -40.75 34.82
N VAL A 20 10.27 -41.50 34.23
CA VAL A 20 11.36 -40.94 33.44
C VAL A 20 10.73 -40.19 32.26
N ALA A 21 10.76 -38.86 32.32
CA ALA A 21 10.31 -38.01 31.24
C ALA A 21 11.34 -38.03 30.10
N PRO A 22 10.96 -38.29 28.83
CA PRO A 22 11.78 -37.86 27.72
C PRO A 22 11.72 -36.32 27.67
N THR A 23 12.87 -35.68 27.77
CA THR A 23 13.02 -34.25 27.53
C THR A 23 12.76 -33.95 26.05
N PHE A 24 11.51 -33.70 25.70
CA PHE A 24 11.19 -32.93 24.50
C PHE A 24 11.04 -31.47 24.90
N ALA A 25 11.98 -30.66 24.41
CA ALA A 25 11.92 -29.21 24.49
C ALA A 25 10.71 -28.70 23.68
N GLY A 26 9.53 -28.72 24.29
CA GLY A 26 8.36 -28.00 23.81
C GLY A 26 8.60 -26.50 24.01
N SER A 27 9.12 -25.82 22.98
CA SER A 27 9.05 -24.37 22.94
C SER A 27 7.58 -23.98 22.75
N THR A 28 7.01 -23.31 23.73
CA THR A 28 5.75 -22.57 23.61
C THR A 28 5.78 -21.70 22.35
N LEU A 29 4.86 -21.94 21.41
CA LEU A 29 4.58 -21.06 20.27
C LEU A 29 4.35 -19.63 20.82
N GLY A 30 5.27 -18.73 20.50
CA GLY A 30 5.33 -17.40 21.10
C GLY A 30 4.13 -16.52 20.76
N ASN A 31 3.48 -15.98 21.78
CA ASN A 31 2.53 -14.87 21.71
C ASN A 31 3.22 -13.54 21.37
N LYS A 32 3.75 -13.40 20.15
CA LYS A 32 4.16 -12.09 19.65
C LYS A 32 3.67 -11.95 18.21
N GLY A 33 2.66 -11.10 18.00
CA GLY A 33 2.44 -10.48 16.71
C GLY A 33 3.65 -9.59 16.45
N VAL A 34 4.62 -10.12 15.72
CA VAL A 34 5.79 -9.36 15.28
C VAL A 34 5.44 -8.86 13.89
N ALA A 35 5.65 -7.57 13.61
CA ALA A 35 5.63 -7.07 12.25
C ALA A 35 6.53 -7.97 11.39
N VAL A 36 6.03 -8.44 10.25
CA VAL A 36 6.84 -9.21 9.33
C VAL A 36 8.01 -8.31 8.89
N LEU A 37 9.23 -8.84 8.96
CA LEU A 37 10.41 -8.12 8.52
C LEU A 37 10.35 -8.05 6.99
N MET A 38 10.31 -6.85 6.42
CA MET A 38 10.28 -6.70 4.97
C MET A 38 11.68 -6.86 4.39
N GLY A 39 11.77 -7.71 3.36
CA GLY A 39 12.97 -7.85 2.54
C GLY A 39 13.13 -6.72 1.52
N THR A 40 14.11 -6.87 0.64
CA THR A 40 14.31 -5.96 -0.49
C THR A 40 13.10 -5.94 -1.42
N PRO A 41 12.81 -4.80 -2.10
CA PRO A 41 11.81 -4.76 -3.16
C PRO A 41 12.09 -5.84 -4.21
N MET A 42 11.10 -6.67 -4.49
CA MET A 42 11.25 -7.70 -5.51
C MET A 42 11.09 -7.08 -6.90
N LYS A 43 12.07 -7.34 -7.76
CA LYS A 43 11.96 -7.10 -9.19
C LYS A 43 11.47 -8.36 -9.85
N PHE A 44 10.67 -8.21 -10.90
CA PHE A 44 10.25 -9.31 -11.74
C PHE A 44 10.62 -8.98 -13.18
N ASN A 45 11.12 -9.97 -13.90
CA ASN A 45 11.29 -9.87 -15.32
C ASN A 45 10.08 -10.48 -16.00
N TYR A 46 9.93 -10.07 -17.25
CA TYR A 46 8.92 -10.59 -18.13
C TYR A 46 9.58 -11.10 -19.40
N GLN A 47 9.31 -12.35 -19.74
CA GLN A 47 9.62 -12.89 -21.06
C GLN A 47 8.30 -13.31 -21.70
N PRO A 48 7.72 -12.49 -22.61
CA PRO A 48 6.56 -12.93 -23.37
C PRO A 48 6.94 -14.16 -24.19
N PRO A 49 6.01 -15.08 -24.48
CA PRO A 49 6.20 -16.02 -25.56
C PRO A 49 6.55 -15.25 -26.85
N GLU A 50 7.66 -15.62 -27.49
CA GLU A 50 8.19 -14.92 -28.67
C GLU A 50 7.20 -14.93 -29.84
N SER A 51 6.24 -15.85 -29.83
CA SER A 51 5.16 -15.97 -30.80
C SER A 51 3.90 -16.50 -30.13
N SER A 52 2.78 -16.49 -30.88
CA SER A 52 1.58 -17.18 -30.46
C SER A 52 1.89 -18.64 -30.14
N THR A 53 1.54 -19.10 -28.94
CA THR A 53 1.89 -20.47 -28.52
C THR A 53 0.76 -21.41 -28.91
N THR A 54 1.08 -22.42 -29.72
CA THR A 54 0.17 -23.52 -30.00
C THR A 54 0.29 -24.55 -28.90
N VAL A 55 -0.74 -24.68 -28.07
CA VAL A 55 -0.82 -25.77 -27.08
C VAL A 55 -1.68 -26.88 -27.68
N SER A 56 -1.24 -28.13 -27.53
CA SER A 56 -1.96 -29.29 -28.03
C SER A 56 -2.35 -30.23 -26.89
N ASN A 57 -3.53 -30.84 -27.00
CA ASN A 57 -4.01 -31.91 -26.13
C ASN A 57 -4.63 -33.01 -27.01
N GLY A 58 -3.87 -34.07 -27.27
CA GLY A 58 -4.24 -35.10 -28.25
C GLY A 58 -4.27 -34.52 -29.67
N SER A 59 -5.37 -34.76 -30.40
CA SER A 59 -5.57 -34.29 -31.79
C SER A 59 -6.01 -32.83 -31.92
N LYS A 60 -6.16 -32.10 -30.80
CA LYS A 60 -6.66 -30.72 -30.78
C LYS A 60 -5.54 -29.77 -30.42
N SER A 61 -5.51 -28.63 -31.10
CA SER A 61 -4.54 -27.56 -30.89
C SER A 61 -5.24 -26.22 -30.74
N TRP A 62 -4.68 -25.34 -29.91
CA TRP A 62 -5.17 -23.98 -29.67
C TRP A 62 -4.00 -23.02 -29.80
N THR A 63 -4.17 -21.98 -30.60
CA THR A 63 -3.17 -20.92 -30.75
C THR A 63 -3.51 -19.77 -29.79
N LEU A 64 -2.69 -19.58 -28.77
CA LEU A 64 -2.83 -18.46 -27.82
C LEU A 64 -2.12 -17.24 -28.39
N SER A 65 -2.83 -16.10 -28.46
CA SER A 65 -2.23 -14.82 -28.87
C SER A 65 -1.17 -14.37 -27.86
N ARG A 66 -0.17 -13.60 -28.32
CA ARG A 66 0.86 -13.01 -27.45
C ARG A 66 0.19 -12.24 -26.30
N ASN A 67 0.65 -12.45 -25.07
CA ASN A 67 0.19 -11.82 -23.82
C ASN A 67 -1.20 -12.24 -23.26
N VAL A 68 -1.85 -13.22 -23.88
CA VAL A 68 -3.16 -13.73 -23.44
C VAL A 68 -2.99 -15.06 -22.70
N ILE A 69 -3.63 -15.20 -21.54
CA ILE A 69 -3.69 -16.45 -20.77
C ILE A 69 -5.13 -16.94 -20.80
N HIS A 70 -5.39 -18.11 -21.41
CA HIS A 70 -6.76 -18.57 -21.62
C HIS A 70 -6.94 -20.07 -21.53
N GLN A 71 -8.06 -20.47 -20.89
CA GLN A 71 -8.67 -21.80 -21.00
C GLN A 71 -10.16 -21.61 -21.30
N THR A 72 -10.70 -22.33 -22.28
CA THR A 72 -12.16 -22.51 -22.39
C THR A 72 -12.58 -23.73 -21.57
N ALA A 73 -13.22 -23.55 -20.41
CA ALA A 73 -13.88 -24.68 -19.76
C ALA A 73 -15.30 -24.87 -20.31
N THR A 74 -15.56 -26.04 -20.89
CA THR A 74 -16.88 -26.72 -21.00
C THR A 74 -17.93 -26.27 -22.01
N SER A 75 -17.90 -25.09 -22.64
CA SER A 75 -18.97 -24.73 -23.59
C SER A 75 -18.96 -25.44 -24.94
N ALA A 76 -17.86 -26.11 -25.29
CA ALA A 76 -17.71 -26.81 -26.57
C ALA A 76 -17.53 -28.34 -26.44
N GLY A 77 -17.87 -28.94 -25.29
CA GLY A 77 -17.74 -30.40 -25.10
C GLY A 77 -16.31 -30.94 -25.24
N THR A 78 -15.29 -30.09 -25.06
CA THR A 78 -13.89 -30.43 -25.31
C THR A 78 -12.99 -30.00 -24.16
N ALA A 79 -12.05 -30.86 -23.82
CA ALA A 79 -11.13 -30.66 -22.71
C ALA A 79 -10.05 -29.65 -23.14
N ALA A 80 -10.12 -28.42 -22.63
CA ALA A 80 -9.17 -27.35 -22.94
C ALA A 80 -7.71 -27.70 -22.60
N PRO A 81 -6.75 -26.98 -23.21
CA PRO A 81 -5.33 -27.24 -23.03
C PRO A 81 -4.86 -26.87 -21.63
N ASN A 82 -3.86 -27.61 -21.12
CA ASN A 82 -3.16 -27.24 -19.89
C ASN A 82 -2.30 -26.01 -20.18
N ILE A 83 -2.47 -24.95 -19.41
CA ILE A 83 -1.61 -23.78 -19.47
C ILE A 83 -0.42 -24.06 -18.54
N LYS A 84 0.69 -24.55 -19.09
CA LYS A 84 1.90 -24.83 -18.33
C LYS A 84 2.85 -23.63 -18.41
N GLY A 85 3.04 -22.88 -17.32
CA GLY A 85 4.06 -21.82 -17.30
C GLY A 85 4.07 -20.90 -16.10
N THR A 86 5.22 -20.27 -15.88
CA THR A 86 5.38 -19.07 -15.05
C THR A 86 5.53 -17.89 -16.00
N PHE A 87 4.55 -16.98 -16.04
CA PHE A 87 4.53 -15.94 -17.08
C PHE A 87 5.19 -14.62 -16.66
N ALA A 88 5.62 -14.51 -15.41
CA ALA A 88 6.49 -13.46 -14.89
C ALA A 88 7.36 -14.07 -13.78
N TYR A 89 8.66 -13.77 -13.72
CA TYR A 89 9.59 -14.43 -12.79
C TYR A 89 10.43 -13.40 -12.03
N PRO A 90 10.83 -13.65 -10.78
CA PRO A 90 11.65 -12.69 -10.04
C PRO A 90 13.04 -12.51 -10.67
N VAL A 91 13.58 -11.29 -10.64
CA VAL A 91 14.96 -10.95 -11.08
C VAL A 91 15.81 -10.75 -9.85
N ASP A 92 17.02 -11.29 -9.88
CA ASP A 92 18.08 -11.07 -8.89
C ASP A 92 17.59 -11.17 -7.44
N ILE A 93 17.56 -12.39 -6.92
CA ILE A 93 17.44 -12.58 -5.48
C ILE A 93 18.73 -13.23 -4.93
N PRO A 94 19.79 -12.44 -4.66
CA PRO A 94 20.83 -12.90 -3.76
C PRO A 94 20.16 -13.12 -2.40
N ASN A 95 20.12 -14.36 -1.92
CA ASN A 95 19.47 -14.76 -0.66
C ASN A 95 17.93 -14.63 -0.63
N SER A 96 17.21 -15.32 -1.53
CA SER A 96 15.74 -15.29 -1.58
C SER A 96 15.00 -15.83 -0.36
N ASP A 97 15.72 -16.26 0.68
CA ASP A 97 15.13 -16.91 1.84
C ASP A 97 14.12 -18.00 1.40
N GLY A 98 14.37 -18.70 0.29
CA GLY A 98 13.47 -19.74 -0.24
C GLY A 98 12.20 -19.28 -0.97
N TRP A 99 11.97 -17.98 -1.17
CA TRP A 99 10.85 -17.46 -1.96
C TRP A 99 11.00 -17.80 -3.44
N HIS A 100 9.93 -18.30 -4.04
CA HIS A 100 9.82 -18.58 -5.47
C HIS A 100 8.40 -18.27 -5.96
N ASN A 101 8.24 -18.06 -7.26
CA ASN A 101 6.92 -17.84 -7.84
C ASN A 101 6.15 -19.16 -7.93
N LEU A 102 4.86 -19.15 -7.63
CA LEU A 102 4.02 -20.32 -7.78
C LEU A 102 3.85 -20.66 -9.26
N TYR A 103 4.06 -21.93 -9.61
CA TYR A 103 3.82 -22.40 -10.96
C TYR A 103 2.32 -22.59 -11.19
N PHE A 104 1.70 -21.87 -12.12
CA PHE A 104 0.30 -22.08 -12.45
C PHE A 104 0.18 -23.16 -13.53
N ARG A 105 -0.80 -24.06 -13.35
CA ARG A 105 -1.03 -25.17 -14.29
C ARG A 105 -2.28 -24.98 -15.15
N TRP A 106 -3.15 -24.06 -14.74
CA TRP A 106 -4.48 -23.87 -15.31
C TRP A 106 -4.92 -22.42 -15.16
N ALA A 107 -5.86 -21.98 -15.99
CA ALA A 107 -6.51 -20.68 -15.85
C ALA A 107 -8.00 -20.80 -16.14
N ASP A 108 -8.89 -20.57 -15.18
CA ASP A 108 -10.34 -20.65 -15.42
C ASP A 108 -10.85 -19.29 -15.93
N THR A 109 -11.21 -19.21 -17.21
CA THR A 109 -11.58 -17.95 -17.87
C THR A 109 -12.88 -18.05 -18.66
N THR A 110 -13.75 -17.05 -18.49
CA THR A 110 -15.02 -16.97 -19.22
C THR A 110 -14.85 -16.55 -20.69
N ARG A 111 -13.80 -15.80 -21.01
CA ARG A 111 -13.44 -15.38 -22.38
C ARG A 111 -11.93 -15.36 -22.59
N ALA A 112 -11.51 -15.33 -23.86
CA ALA A 112 -10.12 -15.42 -24.27
C ALA A 112 -9.21 -14.38 -23.60
N ASP A 113 -9.69 -13.15 -23.49
CA ASP A 113 -8.96 -11.98 -23.01
C ASP A 113 -9.31 -11.60 -21.57
N ALA A 114 -10.00 -12.48 -20.82
CA ALA A 114 -10.34 -12.25 -19.42
C ALA A 114 -9.09 -12.14 -18.53
N ILE A 115 -8.01 -12.84 -18.89
CA ILE A 115 -6.69 -12.70 -18.27
C ILE A 115 -5.71 -12.26 -19.34
N THR A 116 -5.14 -11.08 -19.14
CA THR A 116 -4.08 -10.53 -19.97
C THR A 116 -2.89 -10.19 -19.09
N MET A 117 -1.70 -10.27 -19.66
CA MET A 117 -0.52 -9.75 -18.99
C MET A 117 -0.30 -8.31 -19.37
N VAL A 118 -0.06 -7.48 -18.35
CA VAL A 118 0.29 -6.09 -18.52
C VAL A 118 1.72 -5.92 -18.02
N PRO A 119 2.70 -5.83 -18.94
CA PRO A 119 4.02 -5.35 -18.59
C PRO A 119 3.86 -3.93 -18.08
N ALA A 120 4.27 -3.65 -16.85
CA ALA A 120 4.27 -2.28 -16.37
C ALA A 120 5.34 -1.48 -17.12
N ALA A 121 4.95 -0.37 -17.74
CA ALA A 121 5.88 0.50 -18.45
C ALA A 121 6.69 1.33 -17.44
N GLY A 122 7.99 1.04 -17.27
CA GLY A 122 8.92 1.87 -16.49
C GLY A 122 9.85 1.10 -15.53
N ALA A 123 10.80 1.81 -14.92
CA ALA A 123 11.95 1.24 -14.19
C ALA A 123 11.62 0.40 -12.93
N ASP A 124 10.41 0.54 -12.37
CA ASP A 124 9.93 -0.24 -11.22
C ASP A 124 8.66 -1.06 -11.54
N GLY A 125 8.40 -1.31 -12.82
CA GLY A 125 7.17 -1.91 -13.31
C GLY A 125 7.01 -3.39 -12.92
N ILE A 126 6.25 -3.66 -11.87
CA ILE A 126 5.86 -5.03 -11.50
C ILE A 126 4.92 -5.58 -12.59
N PRO A 127 5.28 -6.66 -13.31
CA PRO A 127 4.37 -7.34 -14.22
C PRO A 127 3.10 -7.71 -13.48
N ALA A 128 1.96 -7.46 -14.13
CA ALA A 128 0.66 -7.76 -13.55
C ALA A 128 -0.13 -8.68 -14.46
N TYR A 129 -0.85 -9.61 -13.86
CA TYR A 129 -1.99 -10.27 -14.47
C TYR A 129 -3.18 -9.33 -14.34
N ARG A 130 -3.65 -8.78 -15.46
CA ARG A 130 -4.89 -8.03 -15.56
C ARG A 130 -6.03 -9.00 -15.76
N MET A 131 -7.00 -8.95 -14.86
CA MET A 131 -8.15 -9.82 -14.83
C MET A 131 -9.42 -8.98 -14.92
N GLU A 132 -10.19 -9.19 -15.99
CA GLU A 132 -11.37 -8.38 -16.29
C GLU A 132 -12.60 -9.26 -16.45
N LEU A 133 -13.67 -8.87 -15.77
CA LEU A 133 -15.01 -9.42 -15.95
C LEU A 133 -16.01 -8.28 -16.10
N GLY A 134 -16.98 -8.43 -17.01
CA GLY A 134 -18.07 -7.50 -17.24
C GLY A 134 -19.45 -8.16 -17.15
N PRO A 135 -20.52 -7.37 -17.32
CA PRO A 135 -21.90 -7.88 -17.29
C PRO A 135 -22.17 -9.01 -18.29
N VAL A 136 -21.58 -8.93 -19.48
CA VAL A 136 -21.79 -9.89 -20.57
C VAL A 136 -21.21 -11.27 -20.27
N ASP A 137 -20.22 -11.35 -19.37
CA ASP A 137 -19.57 -12.61 -19.01
C ASP A 137 -20.51 -13.53 -18.19
N GLY A 138 -21.60 -13.00 -17.62
CA GLY A 138 -22.62 -13.79 -16.92
C GLY A 138 -23.44 -14.73 -17.82
N GLY A 139 -23.50 -14.44 -19.12
CA GLY A 139 -24.26 -15.22 -20.11
C GLY A 139 -23.39 -16.10 -21.00
N LEU A 140 -22.06 -16.03 -20.88
CA LEU A 140 -21.15 -16.79 -21.72
C LEU A 140 -21.00 -18.23 -21.19
N PRO A 141 -21.15 -19.25 -22.05
CA PRO A 141 -20.93 -20.63 -21.63
C PRO A 141 -19.41 -20.81 -21.43
N GLY A 142 -18.98 -21.16 -20.20
CA GLY A 142 -17.54 -21.20 -19.93
C GLY A 142 -17.04 -21.66 -18.57
N THR A 143 -17.88 -21.92 -17.55
CA THR A 143 -17.36 -22.26 -16.21
C THR A 143 -18.27 -23.23 -15.43
N LEU A 144 -17.68 -23.91 -14.43
CA LEU A 144 -18.43 -24.70 -13.45
C LEU A 144 -19.45 -23.81 -12.71
N ASN A 145 -20.73 -24.05 -12.95
CA ASN A 145 -21.89 -23.37 -12.34
C ASN A 145 -22.20 -21.96 -12.87
N ASN A 146 -21.81 -21.62 -14.11
CA ASN A 146 -22.14 -20.35 -14.80
C ASN A 146 -21.66 -19.07 -14.09
N ALA A 147 -20.65 -19.12 -13.23
CA ALA A 147 -20.08 -17.90 -12.61
C ALA A 147 -18.99 -17.29 -13.50
N PRO A 148 -19.01 -15.98 -13.80
CA PRO A 148 -17.92 -15.32 -14.52
C PRO A 148 -16.59 -15.46 -13.79
N ARG A 149 -15.50 -15.85 -14.48
CA ARG A 149 -14.18 -16.10 -13.89
C ARG A 149 -13.04 -15.62 -14.77
N ALA A 150 -12.00 -15.17 -14.10
CA ALA A 150 -10.67 -14.89 -14.62
C ALA A 150 -9.66 -15.26 -13.52
N GLU A 151 -9.35 -16.54 -13.37
CA GLU A 151 -8.49 -17.06 -12.29
C GLU A 151 -7.32 -17.88 -12.84
N LEU A 152 -6.15 -17.81 -12.20
CA LEU A 152 -5.05 -18.76 -12.35
C LEU A 152 -5.14 -19.81 -11.24
N VAL A 153 -4.91 -21.08 -11.56
CA VAL A 153 -5.06 -22.19 -10.62
C VAL A 153 -3.79 -23.01 -10.54
N SER A 154 -3.32 -23.27 -9.31
CA SER A 154 -2.08 -24.00 -9.08
C SER A 154 -2.14 -25.46 -9.54
N VAL A 155 -3.31 -26.11 -9.39
CA VAL A 155 -3.68 -27.42 -9.92
C VAL A 155 -5.19 -27.43 -10.14
N ASP A 156 -5.67 -27.92 -11.30
CA ASP A 156 -7.10 -28.08 -11.56
C ASP A 156 -7.68 -29.11 -10.59
N PRO A 157 -8.70 -28.76 -9.79
CA PRO A 157 -9.41 -29.72 -8.93
C PRO A 157 -10.20 -30.79 -9.71
N ARG A 158 -10.21 -30.72 -11.05
CA ARG A 158 -10.68 -31.78 -11.97
C ARG A 158 -9.52 -32.55 -12.65
N GLU A 159 -8.44 -32.82 -11.92
CA GLU A 159 -7.30 -33.62 -12.40
C GLU A 159 -7.65 -35.10 -12.72
N ASP A 160 -8.93 -35.48 -12.66
CA ASP A 160 -9.50 -36.79 -13.01
C ASP A 160 -9.34 -37.19 -14.48
N LEU A 161 -8.95 -36.29 -15.39
CA LEU A 161 -8.78 -36.65 -16.80
C LEU A 161 -7.34 -36.95 -17.25
N ARG A 162 -6.27 -36.53 -16.54
CA ARG A 162 -4.95 -36.46 -17.20
C ARG A 162 -3.67 -36.84 -16.47
N GLN A 163 -3.53 -36.89 -15.13
CA GLN A 163 -2.37 -37.57 -14.48
C GLN A 163 -2.36 -37.54 -12.93
N LYS A 164 -1.63 -38.53 -12.41
CA LYS A 164 -1.19 -38.81 -11.03
C LYS A 164 -0.65 -37.61 -10.24
N ASP A 165 -0.77 -37.68 -8.91
CA ASP A 165 -0.08 -36.90 -7.86
C ASP A 165 0.42 -35.51 -8.25
N ALA A 166 -0.33 -34.47 -7.86
CA ALA A 166 0.06 -33.08 -8.04
C ALA A 166 1.49 -32.79 -7.51
N PRO A 167 2.32 -32.03 -8.26
CA PRO A 167 3.65 -31.65 -7.80
C PRO A 167 3.60 -30.97 -6.43
N ARG A 168 4.52 -31.35 -5.53
CA ARG A 168 4.49 -30.90 -4.14
C ARG A 168 4.46 -29.38 -3.99
N ASN A 169 5.14 -28.64 -4.86
CA ASN A 169 5.24 -27.18 -4.84
C ASN A 169 3.92 -26.48 -5.21
N ASN A 170 2.96 -27.19 -5.78
CA ASN A 170 1.71 -26.63 -6.29
C ASN A 170 0.51 -26.85 -5.36
N VAL A 171 0.71 -27.64 -4.29
CA VAL A 171 -0.33 -28.01 -3.33
C VAL A 171 0.15 -27.90 -1.89
N VAL A 172 -0.79 -27.59 -1.01
CA VAL A 172 -0.64 -27.65 0.45
C VAL A 172 -1.20 -28.99 0.94
N LYS A 173 -0.53 -29.60 1.91
CA LYS A 173 -0.91 -30.84 2.60
C LYS A 173 -0.85 -30.61 4.11
N ASN A 174 -1.50 -31.49 4.86
CA ASN A 174 -1.40 -31.51 6.31
C ASN A 174 0.05 -31.68 6.79
N GLY A 175 0.45 -30.84 7.74
CA GLY A 175 1.81 -30.73 8.27
C GLY A 175 2.70 -29.72 7.54
N ASP A 176 2.23 -29.07 6.47
CA ASP A 176 2.99 -27.98 5.85
C ASP A 176 3.05 -26.74 6.74
N GLU A 177 4.20 -26.06 6.73
CA GLU A 177 4.31 -24.66 7.13
C GLU A 177 4.77 -23.86 5.91
N TYR A 178 4.05 -22.78 5.61
CA TYR A 178 4.30 -22.00 4.40
C TYR A 178 3.90 -20.54 4.53
N TRP A 179 4.51 -19.74 3.66
CA TRP A 179 4.22 -18.32 3.49
C TRP A 179 3.81 -18.04 2.04
N VAL A 180 2.85 -17.15 1.87
CA VAL A 180 2.37 -16.65 0.57
C VAL A 180 2.37 -15.14 0.57
N THR A 181 2.79 -14.50 -0.52
CA THR A 181 2.57 -13.07 -0.69
C THR A 181 2.31 -12.68 -2.15
N TYR A 182 1.44 -11.69 -2.34
CA TYR A 182 1.18 -11.03 -3.61
C TYR A 182 0.66 -9.61 -3.36
N ALA A 183 0.63 -8.76 -4.38
CA ALA A 183 -0.14 -7.53 -4.34
C ALA A 183 -1.26 -7.52 -5.37
N MET A 184 -2.32 -6.80 -5.03
CA MET A 184 -3.50 -6.59 -5.85
C MET A 184 -3.74 -5.10 -6.06
N PHE A 185 -4.15 -4.72 -7.26
CA PHE A 185 -4.61 -3.37 -7.57
C PHE A 185 -6.02 -3.45 -8.15
N LEU A 186 -6.99 -2.81 -7.52
CA LEU A 186 -8.33 -2.66 -8.08
C LEU A 186 -8.39 -1.40 -8.91
N ASP A 187 -8.91 -1.48 -10.13
CA ASP A 187 -9.11 -0.31 -10.97
C ASP A 187 -9.96 0.75 -10.26
N ALA A 188 -9.73 2.04 -10.55
CA ALA A 188 -10.49 3.13 -9.95
C ALA A 188 -12.02 2.97 -10.17
N ASN A 189 -12.39 2.34 -11.28
CA ASN A 189 -13.77 2.05 -11.66
C ASN A 189 -14.19 0.61 -11.37
N PHE A 190 -13.46 -0.14 -10.54
CA PHE A 190 -13.95 -1.43 -10.06
C PHE A 190 -15.40 -1.27 -9.54
N PRO A 191 -16.29 -2.26 -9.61
CA PRO A 191 -17.65 -2.08 -9.07
C PRO A 191 -17.67 -2.06 -7.53
N LEU A 192 -18.60 -1.30 -6.94
CA LEU A 192 -18.84 -1.25 -5.47
C LEU A 192 -20.03 -2.12 -5.04
N ASN A 193 -20.69 -2.76 -6.00
CA ASN A 193 -21.98 -3.43 -5.82
C ASN A 193 -21.88 -4.94 -6.08
N HIS A 194 -20.69 -5.54 -5.96
CA HIS A 194 -20.56 -6.98 -6.02
C HIS A 194 -21.39 -7.62 -4.92
N LYS A 195 -22.30 -8.53 -5.24
CA LYS A 195 -22.87 -9.38 -4.19
C LYS A 195 -21.78 -10.27 -3.58
N TRP A 196 -20.94 -10.80 -4.45
CA TRP A 196 -19.82 -11.65 -4.10
C TRP A 196 -18.80 -11.68 -5.23
N ALA A 197 -17.54 -11.44 -4.89
CA ALA A 197 -16.43 -11.76 -5.76
C ALA A 197 -15.24 -12.30 -4.97
N ASP A 198 -14.69 -13.43 -5.39
CA ASP A 198 -13.49 -13.99 -4.80
C ASP A 198 -12.26 -13.46 -5.57
N LEU A 199 -11.22 -13.09 -4.82
CA LEU A 199 -9.97 -12.47 -5.32
C LEU A 199 -8.73 -13.33 -5.04
N PHE A 200 -8.83 -14.25 -4.09
CA PHE A 200 -7.84 -15.27 -3.77
C PHE A 200 -8.52 -16.39 -2.98
N GLN A 201 -8.23 -17.65 -3.28
CA GLN A 201 -8.76 -18.76 -2.50
C GLN A 201 -7.72 -19.89 -2.34
N ARG A 202 -7.70 -20.49 -1.16
CA ARG A 202 -7.13 -21.83 -0.94
C ARG A 202 -8.28 -22.82 -0.90
N LYS A 203 -8.36 -23.69 -1.91
CA LYS A 203 -9.49 -24.61 -2.13
C LYS A 203 -9.07 -26.06 -1.89
N PHE A 204 -10.01 -26.82 -1.32
CA PHE A 204 -9.94 -28.27 -1.13
C PHE A 204 -10.19 -29.02 -2.44
N ASP A 205 -9.36 -30.02 -2.73
CA ASP A 205 -9.62 -30.97 -3.82
C ASP A 205 -10.65 -32.04 -3.38
N LYS A 206 -11.83 -31.99 -4.00
CA LYS A 206 -12.99 -32.83 -3.67
C LYS A 206 -12.76 -34.32 -3.99
N VAL A 207 -11.83 -34.63 -4.88
CA VAL A 207 -11.70 -35.99 -5.44
C VAL A 207 -11.11 -36.98 -4.42
N PHE A 208 -10.26 -36.52 -3.49
CA PHE A 208 -9.57 -37.40 -2.56
C PHE A 208 -10.39 -37.79 -1.32
N GLU A 209 -11.33 -36.93 -0.88
CA GLU A 209 -12.08 -37.15 0.37
C GLU A 209 -13.53 -36.60 0.27
N PRO A 210 -14.44 -37.30 -0.45
CA PRO A 210 -15.79 -36.81 -0.74
C PRO A 210 -16.66 -36.52 0.49
N SER A 211 -16.32 -37.12 1.64
CA SER A 211 -17.02 -36.98 2.92
C SER A 211 -16.53 -35.79 3.77
N ALA A 212 -15.40 -35.17 3.42
CA ALA A 212 -14.82 -34.08 4.20
C ALA A 212 -15.57 -32.74 3.98
N LYS A 213 -15.63 -31.93 5.05
CA LYS A 213 -16.20 -30.57 4.98
C LYS A 213 -15.30 -29.67 4.13
N LYS A 214 -15.92 -28.77 3.36
CA LYS A 214 -15.20 -27.78 2.55
C LYS A 214 -14.77 -26.62 3.43
N THR A 215 -13.49 -26.60 3.82
CA THR A 215 -12.86 -25.41 4.39
C THR A 215 -12.08 -24.66 3.34
N TRP A 216 -12.40 -23.37 3.26
CA TRP A 216 -11.78 -22.43 2.35
C TRP A 216 -11.09 -21.35 3.16
N PHE A 217 -10.00 -20.83 2.62
CA PHE A 217 -9.47 -19.52 2.99
C PHE A 217 -9.66 -18.63 1.77
N GLU A 218 -10.26 -17.45 1.96
CA GLU A 218 -10.65 -16.58 0.85
C GLU A 218 -10.35 -15.12 1.16
N ILE A 219 -9.90 -14.37 0.14
CA ILE A 219 -10.01 -12.91 0.08
C ILE A 219 -11.15 -12.60 -0.88
N ALA A 220 -12.15 -11.86 -0.40
CA ALA A 220 -13.39 -11.65 -1.14
C ALA A 220 -13.93 -10.23 -1.01
N VAL A 221 -14.81 -9.86 -1.94
CA VAL A 221 -15.54 -8.59 -1.96
C VAL A 221 -17.04 -8.82 -1.82
N HIS A 222 -17.64 -8.11 -0.86
CA HIS A 222 -19.09 -8.04 -0.63
C HIS A 222 -19.52 -6.56 -0.55
N GLY A 223 -20.18 -6.09 -1.61
CA GLY A 223 -20.49 -4.68 -1.82
C GLY A 223 -19.20 -3.87 -1.85
N ASP A 224 -19.11 -2.91 -0.94
CA ASP A 224 -17.91 -2.09 -0.73
C ASP A 224 -17.02 -2.63 0.38
N SER A 225 -17.10 -3.92 0.74
CA SER A 225 -16.24 -4.52 1.76
C SER A 225 -15.26 -5.51 1.14
N LEU A 226 -13.96 -5.24 1.27
CA LEU A 226 -12.90 -6.21 1.04
C LEU A 226 -12.64 -6.95 2.34
N SER A 227 -12.82 -8.27 2.32
CA SER A 227 -12.84 -9.11 3.52
C SER A 227 -12.02 -10.38 3.32
N TYR A 228 -11.76 -11.09 4.42
CA TYR A 228 -11.20 -12.44 4.38
C TYR A 228 -12.04 -13.43 5.21
N CYS A 229 -12.06 -14.69 4.79
CA CYS A 229 -12.56 -15.82 5.60
C CYS A 229 -11.39 -16.55 6.26
N MET A 230 -11.48 -16.83 7.56
CA MET A 230 -10.53 -17.68 8.26
C MET A 230 -10.63 -19.16 7.86
N PRO A 231 -9.51 -19.90 7.76
CA PRO A 231 -9.54 -21.34 7.52
C PRO A 231 -10.24 -22.07 8.67
N GLY A 232 -10.86 -23.22 8.38
CA GLY A 232 -11.65 -23.99 9.36
C GLY A 232 -13.16 -23.69 9.34
N GLY A 233 -13.60 -22.64 8.64
CA GLY A 233 -15.02 -22.35 8.42
C GLY A 233 -15.68 -23.21 7.34
N ILE A 234 -16.93 -23.63 7.55
CA ILE A 234 -17.73 -24.31 6.51
C ILE A 234 -18.04 -23.30 5.40
N ARG A 235 -17.87 -23.70 4.13
CA ARG A 235 -18.29 -22.90 2.95
C ARG A 235 -19.72 -22.33 3.14
N ASN A 236 -19.89 -21.01 2.93
CA ASN A 236 -21.11 -20.22 3.18
C ASN A 236 -21.46 -19.98 4.67
N GLN A 237 -20.57 -20.33 5.59
CA GLN A 237 -20.67 -20.06 7.04
C GLN A 237 -19.33 -19.53 7.61
N CYS A 238 -18.45 -19.11 6.72
CA CYS A 238 -17.20 -18.42 7.02
C CYS A 238 -17.47 -17.16 7.86
N ASP A 239 -16.70 -16.95 8.92
CA ASP A 239 -16.68 -15.71 9.68
C ASP A 239 -15.84 -14.67 8.92
N TYR A 240 -16.51 -13.93 8.02
CA TYR A 240 -15.87 -12.89 7.23
C TYR A 240 -15.47 -11.70 8.09
N LYS A 241 -14.19 -11.37 8.06
CA LYS A 241 -13.65 -10.17 8.69
C LYS A 241 -13.31 -9.15 7.62
N THR A 242 -13.84 -7.95 7.78
CA THR A 242 -13.53 -6.82 6.89
C THR A 242 -12.09 -6.38 7.10
N ILE A 243 -11.38 -6.23 5.99
CA ILE A 243 -10.02 -5.69 5.92
C ILE A 243 -10.11 -4.18 5.73
N MET A 244 -10.82 -3.76 4.69
CA MET A 244 -11.01 -2.35 4.33
C MET A 244 -12.18 -2.19 3.34
N PRO A 245 -12.70 -0.97 3.13
CA PRO A 245 -13.61 -0.70 2.04
C PRO A 245 -12.98 -0.90 0.65
N VAL A 246 -13.73 -1.39 -0.33
CA VAL A 246 -13.27 -1.54 -1.71
C VAL A 246 -12.86 -0.20 -2.30
N ARG A 247 -13.61 0.87 -2.01
CA ARG A 247 -13.26 2.25 -2.40
C ARG A 247 -11.88 2.70 -1.94
N GLU A 248 -11.39 2.18 -0.80
CA GLU A 248 -10.05 2.49 -0.29
C GLU A 248 -8.96 1.60 -0.92
N ALA A 249 -9.34 0.42 -1.43
CA ALA A 249 -8.43 -0.49 -2.12
C ALA A 249 -8.21 -0.10 -3.61
N ARG A 250 -9.07 0.75 -4.18
CA ARG A 250 -8.98 1.21 -5.57
C ARG A 250 -7.80 2.12 -5.83
N GLY A 251 -7.27 2.05 -7.04
CA GLY A 251 -6.25 2.99 -7.52
C GLY A 251 -4.90 2.84 -6.84
N ARG A 252 -4.70 1.78 -6.04
CA ARG A 252 -3.44 1.49 -5.35
C ARG A 252 -3.18 -0.01 -5.28
N TRP A 253 -1.90 -0.37 -5.12
CA TRP A 253 -1.53 -1.72 -4.76
C TRP A 253 -1.80 -1.97 -3.28
N VAL A 254 -2.32 -3.15 -2.98
CA VAL A 254 -2.55 -3.69 -1.64
C VAL A 254 -1.80 -5.00 -1.57
N GLN A 255 -0.79 -5.09 -0.70
CA GLN A 255 -0.02 -6.33 -0.53
C GLN A 255 -0.68 -7.22 0.52
N PHE A 256 -0.90 -8.49 0.18
CA PHE A 256 -1.37 -9.53 1.09
C PHE A 256 -0.23 -10.49 1.39
N THR A 257 -0.11 -10.87 2.66
CA THR A 257 0.80 -11.92 3.09
C THR A 257 0.08 -12.85 4.04
N PHE A 258 0.25 -14.16 3.82
CA PHE A 258 -0.30 -15.20 4.67
C PHE A 258 0.80 -16.09 5.19
N HIS A 259 0.63 -16.52 6.44
CA HIS A 259 1.44 -17.55 7.07
C HIS A 259 0.51 -18.63 7.60
N GLU A 260 0.72 -19.87 7.20
CA GLU A 260 -0.09 -20.99 7.66
C GLU A 260 0.79 -22.16 8.09
N VAL A 261 0.51 -22.67 9.28
CA VAL A 261 0.87 -24.03 9.69
C VAL A 261 -0.37 -24.89 9.42
N ALA A 262 -0.36 -25.57 8.29
CA ALA A 262 -1.49 -26.28 7.74
C ALA A 262 -1.73 -27.58 8.52
N SER A 263 -2.77 -27.64 9.34
CA SER A 263 -3.03 -28.81 10.18
C SER A 263 -4.49 -29.16 10.36
N THR A 264 -4.80 -30.46 10.43
CA THR A 264 -6.08 -30.98 10.95
C THR A 264 -6.10 -31.07 12.48
N ASP A 265 -4.94 -30.94 13.14
CA ASP A 265 -4.81 -30.97 14.59
C ASP A 265 -5.02 -29.54 15.14
N PRO A 266 -6.10 -29.29 15.92
CA PRO A 266 -6.38 -27.97 16.45
C PRO A 266 -5.28 -27.41 17.36
N ALA A 267 -4.44 -28.25 17.93
CA ALA A 267 -3.33 -27.82 18.78
C ALA A 267 -2.11 -27.34 17.97
N LYS A 268 -2.07 -27.61 16.65
CA LYS A 268 -0.92 -27.33 15.79
C LYS A 268 -1.19 -26.32 14.69
N GLY A 269 -2.45 -26.19 14.27
CA GLY A 269 -2.79 -25.30 13.17
C GLY A 269 -2.70 -23.81 13.56
N LEU A 270 -2.14 -23.03 12.66
CA LEU A 270 -1.97 -21.58 12.76
C LEU A 270 -2.28 -20.96 11.40
N PHE A 271 -3.00 -19.86 11.39
CA PHE A 271 -3.15 -19.01 10.21
C PHE A 271 -3.03 -17.55 10.59
N GLU A 272 -2.27 -16.78 9.81
CA GLU A 272 -2.09 -15.35 9.98
C GLU A 272 -2.28 -14.62 8.66
N VAL A 273 -2.88 -13.45 8.74
CA VAL A 273 -3.05 -12.54 7.61
C VAL A 273 -2.43 -11.19 7.92
N TYR A 274 -1.69 -10.69 6.94
CA TYR A 274 -1.08 -9.37 6.96
C TYR A 274 -1.48 -8.61 5.69
N VAL A 275 -1.74 -7.31 5.83
CA VAL A 275 -2.13 -6.42 4.73
C VAL A 275 -1.29 -5.16 4.79
N ASP A 276 -0.64 -4.83 3.67
CA ASP A 276 0.37 -3.76 3.60
C ASP A 276 1.40 -3.87 4.74
N ASN A 277 1.82 -5.10 5.03
CA ASN A 277 2.71 -5.49 6.13
C ASN A 277 2.17 -5.29 7.56
N ASN A 278 0.91 -4.88 7.72
CA ASN A 278 0.27 -4.78 9.02
C ASN A 278 -0.42 -6.09 9.36
N PHE A 279 -0.21 -6.58 10.58
CA PHE A 279 -0.95 -7.74 11.10
C PHE A 279 -2.45 -7.41 11.14
N VAL A 280 -3.25 -8.25 10.48
CA VAL A 280 -4.71 -8.10 10.43
C VAL A 280 -5.40 -9.09 11.36
N GLY A 281 -4.91 -10.33 11.43
CA GLY A 281 -5.53 -11.33 12.28
C GLY A 281 -4.76 -12.64 12.35
N ARG A 282 -5.03 -13.41 13.42
CA ARG A 282 -4.50 -14.75 13.67
C ARG A 282 -5.64 -15.69 14.04
N TYR A 283 -5.55 -16.92 13.58
CA TYR A 283 -6.36 -18.05 13.99
C TYR A 283 -5.46 -19.17 14.47
N ASN A 284 -5.77 -19.71 15.65
CA ASN A 284 -5.13 -20.92 16.17
C ASN A 284 -6.21 -22.00 16.23
N GLY A 285 -5.94 -23.15 15.64
CA GLY A 285 -6.94 -24.20 15.44
C GLY A 285 -6.68 -24.94 14.15
N ALA A 286 -7.48 -25.97 13.88
CA ALA A 286 -7.32 -26.75 12.66
C ALA A 286 -7.61 -25.85 11.46
N THR A 287 -6.65 -25.72 10.55
CA THR A 287 -6.76 -24.92 9.33
C THR A 287 -7.14 -25.78 8.13
N LEU A 288 -7.00 -27.10 8.25
CA LEU A 288 -7.40 -28.11 7.29
C LEU A 288 -8.47 -29.03 7.88
N GLU A 289 -9.32 -29.59 7.01
CA GLU A 289 -10.36 -30.57 7.39
C GLU A 289 -9.93 -32.02 7.16
N SER A 290 -8.99 -32.24 6.24
CA SER A 290 -8.50 -33.58 5.93
C SER A 290 -6.99 -33.63 5.82
N ALA A 291 -6.43 -34.67 6.43
CA ALA A 291 -5.00 -34.96 6.38
C ALA A 291 -4.58 -35.62 5.06
N ALA A 292 -5.53 -36.25 4.34
CA ALA A 292 -5.28 -36.98 3.11
C ALA A 292 -5.44 -36.12 1.84
N ALA A 293 -6.07 -34.95 1.95
CA ALA A 293 -6.37 -34.12 0.81
C ALA A 293 -5.21 -33.17 0.42
N ASN A 294 -5.16 -32.86 -0.87
CA ASN A 294 -4.39 -31.75 -1.40
C ASN A 294 -5.24 -30.49 -1.43
N TYR A 295 -4.60 -29.34 -1.20
CA TYR A 295 -5.23 -28.04 -1.29
C TYR A 295 -4.52 -27.18 -2.35
N SER A 296 -5.29 -26.61 -3.27
CA SER A 296 -4.80 -25.77 -4.36
C SER A 296 -5.02 -24.28 -4.07
N PHE A 297 -4.29 -23.44 -4.80
CA PHE A 297 -4.50 -21.99 -4.81
C PHE A 297 -5.23 -21.59 -6.08
N HIS A 298 -6.28 -20.81 -5.91
CA HIS A 298 -6.98 -20.08 -6.94
C HIS A 298 -6.65 -18.60 -6.78
N TYR A 299 -6.16 -18.00 -7.85
CA TYR A 299 -5.57 -16.68 -7.84
C TYR A 299 -6.19 -15.84 -8.94
N GLY A 300 -7.11 -14.95 -8.58
CA GLY A 300 -7.73 -14.06 -9.56
C GLY A 300 -9.16 -13.68 -9.23
N TYR A 301 -9.93 -13.32 -10.24
CA TYR A 301 -11.23 -12.68 -10.07
C TYR A 301 -12.37 -13.63 -10.47
N GLU A 302 -13.14 -14.11 -9.49
CA GLU A 302 -14.36 -14.93 -9.67
C GLU A 302 -15.60 -14.16 -9.19
N ARG A 303 -16.66 -14.04 -10.01
CA ARG A 303 -17.96 -13.47 -9.60
C ARG A 303 -18.94 -14.58 -9.19
N SER A 304 -18.65 -15.22 -8.05
CA SER A 304 -19.24 -16.50 -7.60
C SER A 304 -20.77 -16.54 -7.50
N ASN A 305 -21.44 -15.39 -7.32
CA ASN A 305 -22.90 -15.29 -7.16
C ASN A 305 -23.63 -14.42 -8.21
N ALA A 306 -22.94 -13.89 -9.23
CA ALA A 306 -23.59 -12.98 -10.21
C ALA A 306 -24.62 -13.66 -11.12
N ALA A 307 -24.54 -14.99 -11.31
CA ALA A 307 -25.40 -15.71 -12.27
C ALA A 307 -26.52 -16.55 -11.65
N ARG A 308 -26.57 -16.69 -10.31
CA ARG A 308 -27.50 -17.66 -9.68
C ARG A 308 -28.95 -17.18 -9.58
N ASN A 309 -29.20 -15.86 -9.64
CA ASN A 309 -30.50 -15.30 -9.25
C ASN A 309 -31.07 -14.22 -10.22
N GLY A 310 -30.55 -14.07 -11.45
CA GLY A 310 -31.08 -13.09 -12.41
C GLY A 310 -30.85 -11.62 -12.02
N ASP A 311 -29.90 -11.36 -11.13
CA ASP A 311 -29.58 -10.02 -10.63
C ASP A 311 -28.81 -9.17 -11.66
N THR A 312 -28.91 -7.85 -11.51
CA THR A 312 -28.11 -6.92 -12.32
C THR A 312 -26.62 -7.15 -12.03
N ALA A 313 -25.89 -7.63 -13.04
CA ALA A 313 -24.46 -7.85 -12.92
C ALA A 313 -23.75 -6.53 -12.56
N PRO A 314 -22.73 -6.56 -11.68
CA PRO A 314 -21.86 -5.42 -11.47
C PRO A 314 -21.28 -4.94 -12.81
N GLY A 315 -20.98 -3.64 -12.92
CA GLY A 315 -20.32 -3.06 -14.10
C GLY A 315 -18.99 -3.75 -14.44
N VAL A 316 -18.28 -3.26 -15.44
CA VAL A 316 -16.96 -3.83 -15.79
C VAL A 316 -16.02 -3.69 -14.59
N GLY A 317 -15.45 -4.81 -14.15
CA GLY A 317 -14.49 -4.86 -13.06
C GLY A 317 -13.15 -5.32 -13.58
N VAL A 318 -12.11 -4.57 -13.23
CA VAL A 318 -10.73 -4.88 -13.57
C VAL A 318 -9.91 -4.93 -12.29
N ALA A 319 -9.25 -6.07 -12.07
CA ALA A 319 -8.31 -6.28 -10.98
C ALA A 319 -6.97 -6.69 -11.56
N TYR A 320 -5.90 -6.23 -10.95
CA TYR A 320 -4.54 -6.55 -11.34
C TYR A 320 -3.83 -7.24 -10.19
N PHE A 321 -2.96 -8.19 -10.54
CA PHE A 321 -2.38 -9.13 -9.61
C PHE A 321 -0.90 -9.30 -9.94
N THR A 322 -0.01 -9.11 -8.96
CA THR A 322 1.41 -9.41 -9.16
C THR A 322 1.63 -10.92 -9.25
N PRO A 323 2.85 -11.41 -9.53
CA PRO A 323 3.11 -12.82 -9.37
C PRO A 323 2.94 -13.26 -7.90
N LEU A 324 2.36 -14.45 -7.71
CA LEU A 324 2.08 -15.02 -6.40
C LEU A 324 3.34 -15.72 -5.89
N MET A 325 3.96 -15.15 -4.87
CA MET A 325 5.14 -15.73 -4.26
C MET A 325 4.76 -16.75 -3.20
N PHE A 326 5.53 -17.82 -3.16
CA PHE A 326 5.37 -18.92 -2.24
C PHE A 326 6.72 -19.28 -1.61
N ARG A 327 6.73 -19.55 -0.31
CA ARG A 327 7.86 -20.08 0.43
C ARG A 327 7.36 -21.22 1.32
N ARG A 328 8.10 -22.32 1.33
CA ARG A 328 7.86 -23.44 2.24
C ARG A 328 9.05 -23.58 3.17
N GLY A 329 8.82 -23.80 4.46
CA GLY A 329 9.90 -23.90 5.43
C GLY A 329 9.38 -24.22 6.82
N ASP A 330 10.21 -24.95 7.55
CA ASP A 330 9.99 -25.60 8.84
C ASP A 330 10.52 -24.72 9.98
N ALA A 331 9.61 -24.19 10.78
CA ALA A 331 9.80 -23.68 12.13
C ALA A 331 10.98 -22.69 12.38
N ARG A 332 10.59 -21.41 12.62
CA ARG A 332 11.22 -20.38 13.50
C ARG A 332 11.89 -19.16 12.87
N ASP A 333 11.90 -19.00 11.55
CA ASP A 333 12.36 -17.74 10.95
C ASP A 333 11.19 -16.97 10.36
N ASN A 334 10.92 -15.77 10.89
CA ASN A 334 10.08 -14.76 10.25
C ASN A 334 10.77 -14.36 8.95
N PRO A 335 10.34 -14.86 7.77
CA PRO A 335 11.08 -14.62 6.55
C PRO A 335 11.09 -13.14 6.21
N LEU A 336 12.13 -12.72 5.50
CA LEU A 336 12.14 -11.39 4.90
C LEU A 336 11.10 -11.37 3.77
N VAL A 337 9.88 -10.92 4.06
CA VAL A 337 8.80 -10.93 3.08
C VAL A 337 9.09 -9.90 2.00
N PRO A 338 9.09 -10.31 0.72
CA PRO A 338 9.30 -9.39 -0.38
C PRO A 338 8.40 -8.16 -0.34
N ARG A 339 8.98 -6.97 -0.56
CA ARG A 339 8.17 -5.77 -0.75
C ARG A 339 7.69 -5.67 -2.20
N ILE A 340 6.37 -5.58 -2.36
CA ILE A 340 5.72 -5.44 -3.66
C ILE A 340 5.07 -4.04 -3.70
N SER A 341 5.74 -3.09 -4.33
CA SER A 341 5.24 -1.71 -4.49
C SER A 341 5.48 -1.21 -5.92
N GLY A 342 4.43 -0.74 -6.60
CA GLY A 342 4.51 -0.26 -7.98
C GLY A 342 3.49 0.84 -8.31
N GLY A 343 3.56 1.38 -9.52
CA GLY A 343 2.55 2.32 -10.06
C GLY A 343 1.31 1.61 -10.62
N ALA A 344 0.30 2.38 -11.06
CA ALA A 344 -0.92 1.82 -11.64
C ALA A 344 -0.60 0.92 -12.87
N PRO A 345 -1.20 -0.27 -12.99
CA PRO A 345 -0.95 -1.17 -14.12
C PRO A 345 -1.53 -0.63 -15.43
N GLY A 346 -0.75 -0.70 -16.52
CA GLY A 346 -1.27 -0.45 -17.87
C GLY A 346 -1.51 1.02 -18.23
N THR A 347 -1.26 1.95 -17.32
CA THR A 347 -1.04 3.34 -17.72
C THR A 347 0.30 3.38 -18.43
N THR A 348 0.29 3.58 -19.75
CA THR A 348 1.45 4.21 -20.39
C THR A 348 1.61 5.55 -19.68
N PRO A 349 2.76 5.83 -19.04
CA PRO A 349 3.06 7.19 -18.65
C PRO A 349 2.85 8.05 -19.92
N PRO A 350 2.23 9.25 -19.82
CA PRO A 350 2.30 10.19 -20.94
C PRO A 350 3.76 10.25 -21.37
N THR A 351 4.02 10.21 -22.69
CA THR A 351 5.35 10.06 -23.26
C THR A 351 6.23 11.22 -22.77
N ILE A 352 6.94 10.99 -21.66
CA ILE A 352 8.04 11.82 -21.22
C ILE A 352 9.24 11.32 -22.03
N PRO A 353 9.99 12.20 -22.72
CA PRO A 353 11.24 11.83 -23.38
C PRO A 353 12.13 10.99 -22.45
N PRO A 354 12.97 10.08 -22.99
CA PRO A 354 13.58 8.99 -22.24
C PRO A 354 14.23 9.48 -20.93
N THR A 355 13.68 9.05 -19.80
CA THR A 355 14.32 9.19 -18.50
C THR A 355 15.52 8.26 -18.43
N ILE A 356 16.68 8.91 -18.35
CA ILE A 356 18.01 8.40 -18.03
C ILE A 356 17.93 7.46 -16.80
N PRO A 357 18.76 6.39 -16.68
CA PRO A 357 18.94 5.59 -15.44
C PRO A 357 19.10 6.51 -14.22
N PRO A 358 18.83 6.06 -12.97
CA PRO A 358 18.71 6.94 -11.81
C PRO A 358 19.90 7.88 -11.76
N THR A 359 19.68 9.07 -12.27
CA THR A 359 20.55 10.18 -12.04
C THR A 359 20.11 10.60 -10.67
N THR A 360 21.04 10.51 -9.72
CA THR A 360 21.18 11.56 -8.71
C THR A 360 20.57 12.83 -9.30
N PRO A 361 19.50 13.40 -8.72
CA PRO A 361 18.94 14.63 -9.25
C PRO A 361 20.11 15.61 -9.46
N PRO A 362 20.19 16.35 -10.57
CA PRO A 362 21.32 17.24 -10.83
C PRO A 362 21.48 18.36 -9.78
N GLY A 363 20.53 18.51 -8.86
CA GLY A 363 20.72 19.32 -7.68
C GLY A 363 21.68 18.60 -6.75
N GLY A 364 22.84 19.19 -6.47
CA GLY A 364 23.76 18.66 -5.47
C GLY A 364 23.11 18.54 -4.08
N THR A 365 23.92 18.66 -3.06
CA THR A 365 23.42 18.68 -1.69
C THR A 365 23.13 20.11 -1.25
N ASP A 366 22.12 20.30 -0.41
CA ASP A 366 21.93 21.56 0.30
C ASP A 366 23.02 21.78 1.36
N VAL A 367 22.94 22.91 2.06
CA VAL A 367 23.93 23.29 3.09
C VAL A 367 24.05 22.27 4.24
N PHE A 368 23.11 21.34 4.38
CA PHE A 368 23.12 20.28 5.38
C PHE A 368 23.59 18.93 4.84
N GLY A 369 23.97 18.86 3.57
CA GLY A 369 24.30 17.61 2.89
C GLY A 369 23.06 16.83 2.43
N VAL A 370 21.88 17.45 2.36
CA VAL A 370 20.63 16.78 1.95
C VAL A 370 20.45 16.86 0.46
N THR A 371 20.17 15.73 -0.20
CA THR A 371 19.91 15.68 -1.65
C THR A 371 18.74 16.61 -2.00
N MET A 372 18.99 17.51 -2.95
CA MET A 372 17.97 18.35 -3.57
C MET A 372 17.18 17.53 -4.59
N LEU A 373 15.85 17.64 -4.63
CA LEU A 373 15.05 16.96 -5.66
C LEU A 373 15.02 17.76 -6.95
N ASN A 374 14.96 19.09 -6.80
CA ASN A 374 15.00 20.03 -7.90
C ASN A 374 16.17 21.01 -7.73
N PRO A 375 16.86 21.38 -8.81
CA PRO A 375 17.90 22.40 -8.76
C PRO A 375 17.31 23.73 -8.29
N SER A 376 18.07 24.45 -7.46
CA SER A 376 17.70 25.80 -7.05
C SER A 376 17.57 26.70 -8.29
N LYS A 377 16.60 27.61 -8.26
CA LYS A 377 16.51 28.68 -9.26
C LYS A 377 17.72 29.62 -9.11
N PRO A 378 18.51 29.90 -10.15
CA PRO A 378 19.57 30.89 -10.08
C PRO A 378 19.04 32.27 -9.62
N GLY A 379 19.65 32.84 -8.59
CA GLY A 379 19.18 34.09 -7.96
C GLY A 379 17.82 33.98 -7.26
N GLY A 380 17.30 32.77 -7.09
CA GLY A 380 16.05 32.51 -6.38
C GLY A 380 16.18 32.71 -4.88
N GLU A 381 15.05 32.95 -4.22
CA GLU A 381 14.97 33.05 -2.77
C GLU A 381 15.39 31.71 -2.12
N SER A 382 16.12 31.78 -1.02
CA SER A 382 16.53 30.59 -0.29
C SER A 382 16.76 30.90 1.18
N TRP A 383 16.49 29.89 2.00
CA TRP A 383 16.70 29.94 3.44
C TRP A 383 17.04 28.54 3.95
N ALA A 384 17.92 28.48 4.94
CA ALA A 384 18.26 27.26 5.66
C ALA A 384 18.44 27.61 7.13
N LEU A 385 17.95 26.74 8.02
CA LEU A 385 18.04 26.92 9.46
C LEU A 385 19.48 27.20 9.90
N ALA A 386 19.68 28.37 10.50
CA ALA A 386 20.98 28.76 11.03
C ALA A 386 21.44 27.82 12.16
N ALA A 387 22.76 27.70 12.32
CA ALA A 387 23.34 26.95 13.44
C ALA A 387 22.89 27.51 14.80
N ASP A 388 22.73 28.83 14.87
CA ASP A 388 22.04 29.55 15.94
C ASP A 388 20.68 30.05 15.44
N ALA A 389 19.66 29.21 15.55
CA ALA A 389 18.31 29.51 15.10
C ALA A 389 17.63 30.63 15.91
N THR A 390 18.13 30.98 17.10
CA THR A 390 17.51 32.01 17.96
C THR A 390 17.87 33.43 17.56
N HIS A 391 18.88 33.60 16.71
CA HIS A 391 19.33 34.89 16.18
C HIS A 391 19.07 35.05 14.68
N ASP A 392 18.32 34.14 14.06
CA ASP A 392 17.95 34.25 12.65
C ASP A 392 16.70 35.14 12.49
N SER A 393 16.89 36.35 11.98
CA SER A 393 15.80 37.32 11.78
C SER A 393 14.75 36.88 10.74
N ARG A 394 15.02 35.86 9.94
CA ARG A 394 14.08 35.30 8.96
C ARG A 394 13.31 34.11 9.52
N PHE A 395 13.62 33.63 10.71
CA PHE A 395 13.00 32.47 11.33
C PHE A 395 12.31 32.86 12.63
N ASP A 396 10.99 32.63 12.69
CA ASP A 396 10.19 32.84 13.89
C ASP A 396 9.57 31.51 14.33
N PRO A 397 10.12 30.85 15.36
CA PRO A 397 9.57 29.59 15.87
C PRO A 397 8.26 29.77 16.66
N GLN A 398 7.87 31.01 16.99
CA GLN A 398 6.70 31.39 17.81
C GLN A 398 6.62 30.76 19.22
N ASN A 399 7.61 29.95 19.57
CA ASN A 399 7.70 29.17 20.79
C ASN A 399 9.19 29.02 21.14
N THR A 400 9.48 28.74 22.41
CA THR A 400 10.84 28.44 22.84
C THR A 400 11.36 27.16 22.16
N ILE A 401 12.53 27.28 21.53
CA ILE A 401 13.30 26.16 21.00
C ILE A 401 14.54 25.95 21.88
N THR A 402 14.88 24.70 22.14
CA THR A 402 16.05 24.32 22.94
C THR A 402 16.96 23.42 22.15
N ARG A 403 18.27 23.64 22.22
CA ARG A 403 19.24 22.83 21.47
C ARG A 403 19.55 21.53 22.22
N ASN A 404 19.47 20.41 21.51
CA ASN A 404 19.85 19.09 22.02
C ASN A 404 21.36 18.85 21.88
N ALA A 405 21.88 17.87 22.63
CA ALA A 405 23.30 17.49 22.59
C ALA A 405 23.75 16.96 21.22
N ASP A 406 22.85 16.37 20.43
CA ASP A 406 23.12 15.89 19.07
C ASP A 406 23.07 17.00 18.00
N GLY A 407 22.92 18.26 18.42
CA GLY A 407 22.84 19.43 17.56
C GLY A 407 21.46 19.66 16.92
N SER A 408 20.48 18.79 17.16
CA SER A 408 19.08 19.05 16.79
C SER A 408 18.44 20.09 17.71
N TRP A 409 17.28 20.58 17.33
CA TRP A 409 16.45 21.47 18.13
C TRP A 409 15.23 20.72 18.64
N LYS A 410 14.75 21.11 19.81
CA LYS A 410 13.56 20.56 20.46
C LYS A 410 12.59 21.68 20.77
N ILE A 411 11.31 21.33 20.77
CA ILE A 411 10.22 22.20 21.12
C ILE A 411 9.14 21.36 21.82
N LYS A 412 8.65 21.87 22.94
CA LYS A 412 7.66 21.22 23.79
C LYS A 412 6.39 22.05 23.85
N SER A 413 5.60 21.98 22.79
CA SER A 413 4.34 22.72 22.66
C SER A 413 3.37 21.91 21.79
N ASN A 414 2.09 21.90 22.14
CA ASN A 414 1.04 21.20 21.39
C ASN A 414 0.58 21.96 20.14
N GLN A 415 1.09 23.17 19.92
CA GLN A 415 0.64 24.04 18.84
C GLN A 415 1.83 24.84 18.32
N VAL A 416 2.38 24.42 17.19
CA VAL A 416 3.62 24.98 16.67
C VAL A 416 3.45 25.46 15.23
N ARG A 417 3.97 26.66 14.96
CA ARG A 417 4.01 27.29 13.64
C ARG A 417 5.36 28.01 13.51
N MET A 418 6.36 27.32 12.94
CA MET A 418 7.68 27.91 12.72
C MET A 418 7.71 28.59 11.36
N SER A 419 7.69 29.91 11.35
CA SER A 419 7.60 30.74 10.16
C SER A 419 8.97 31.08 9.59
N VAL A 420 9.08 31.02 8.27
CA VAL A 420 10.26 31.41 7.50
C VAL A 420 9.88 32.52 6.53
N PHE A 421 10.51 33.68 6.69
CA PHE A 421 10.30 34.85 5.84
C PHE A 421 11.25 34.84 4.64
N THR A 422 10.80 35.45 3.54
CA THR A 422 11.70 35.80 2.43
C THR A 422 12.75 36.83 2.88
N SER A 423 13.76 37.08 2.05
CA SER A 423 14.78 38.10 2.35
C SER A 423 14.20 39.52 2.41
N THR A 424 13.00 39.74 1.86
CA THR A 424 12.24 41.00 1.98
C THR A 424 11.56 41.16 3.35
N GLY A 425 11.49 40.08 4.13
CA GLY A 425 10.73 40.02 5.37
C GLY A 425 9.22 40.02 5.14
N TYR A 426 8.46 40.01 6.24
CA TYR A 426 7.00 40.10 6.22
C TYR A 426 6.53 41.47 6.72
N ASN A 427 5.63 42.10 5.97
CA ASN A 427 4.94 43.33 6.35
C ASN A 427 3.56 43.38 5.67
N ALA A 428 2.51 43.14 6.45
CA ALA A 428 1.12 43.16 5.98
C ALA A 428 0.75 44.47 5.24
N GLY A 429 1.29 45.61 5.66
CA GLY A 429 1.02 46.90 5.02
C GLY A 429 1.61 47.05 3.61
N ARG A 430 2.41 46.09 3.15
CA ARG A 430 2.93 46.03 1.78
C ARG A 430 2.14 45.09 0.86
N ILE A 431 1.12 44.40 1.38
CA ILE A 431 0.25 43.55 0.58
C ILE A 431 -0.83 44.45 -0.05
N ALA A 432 -0.75 44.64 -1.37
CA ALA A 432 -1.62 45.58 -2.08
C ALA A 432 -3.06 45.05 -2.28
N THR A 433 -3.22 43.74 -2.36
CA THR A 433 -4.51 43.09 -2.61
C THR A 433 -4.52 41.66 -2.08
N TYR A 434 -5.70 41.17 -1.73
CA TYR A 434 -5.95 39.76 -1.45
C TYR A 434 -6.84 39.10 -2.52
N ASP A 435 -7.19 39.85 -3.56
CA ASP A 435 -7.97 39.38 -4.70
C ASP A 435 -7.24 38.25 -5.42
N ARG A 436 -7.88 37.08 -5.58
CA ARG A 436 -7.19 35.89 -6.12
C ARG A 436 -6.78 36.04 -7.58
N ASP A 437 -7.56 36.78 -8.38
CA ASP A 437 -7.24 36.98 -9.79
C ASP A 437 -6.08 37.97 -9.95
N ASP A 438 -6.04 39.02 -9.13
CA ASP A 438 -4.91 39.95 -9.10
C ASP A 438 -3.63 39.30 -8.59
N LEU A 439 -3.72 38.49 -7.51
CA LEU A 439 -2.61 37.71 -6.97
C LEU A 439 -2.05 36.75 -8.03
N ALA A 440 -2.92 35.99 -8.72
CA ALA A 440 -2.50 35.10 -9.80
C ALA A 440 -1.83 35.86 -10.96
N ARG A 441 -2.35 37.05 -11.33
CA ARG A 441 -1.80 37.89 -12.40
C ARG A 441 -0.43 38.45 -12.06
N GLN A 442 -0.23 38.99 -10.85
CA GLN A 442 1.06 39.54 -10.42
C GLN A 442 2.05 38.43 -9.99
N GLY A 443 1.52 37.28 -9.58
CA GLY A 443 2.26 36.09 -9.20
C GLY A 443 2.85 36.12 -7.80
N TYR A 444 2.54 37.09 -6.95
CA TYR A 444 3.00 37.14 -5.55
C TYR A 444 1.96 37.83 -4.68
N MET A 445 2.12 37.79 -3.35
CA MET A 445 1.20 38.45 -2.41
C MET A 445 1.76 39.77 -1.90
N GLN A 446 3.03 39.79 -1.51
CA GLN A 446 3.71 40.96 -0.97
C GLN A 446 4.86 41.43 -1.88
N ALA A 447 5.73 40.53 -2.33
CA ALA A 447 6.91 40.89 -3.12
C ALA A 447 7.27 39.84 -4.16
N ALA A 448 7.99 40.25 -5.22
CA ALA A 448 8.35 39.36 -6.33
C ALA A 448 9.19 38.13 -5.94
N ASN A 449 9.87 38.18 -4.78
CA ASN A 449 10.63 37.07 -4.21
C ASN A 449 9.84 36.23 -3.18
N ASP A 450 8.52 36.43 -3.07
CA ASP A 450 7.63 35.56 -2.31
C ASP A 450 7.79 34.09 -2.69
N TRP A 451 7.67 33.19 -1.70
CA TRP A 451 7.79 31.75 -1.85
C TRP A 451 6.70 31.22 -2.78
N LYS A 452 7.10 30.92 -4.01
CA LYS A 452 6.26 30.47 -5.11
C LYS A 452 6.63 29.04 -5.47
N ASN A 453 7.67 28.84 -6.27
CA ASN A 453 8.04 27.51 -6.73
C ASN A 453 9.09 26.98 -5.77
N ILE A 454 8.68 26.21 -4.76
CA ILE A 454 9.55 25.87 -3.65
C ILE A 454 9.73 24.37 -3.45
N GLU A 455 10.89 24.02 -2.91
CA GLU A 455 11.14 22.78 -2.20
C GLU A 455 11.38 23.11 -0.72
N MET A 456 10.45 22.69 0.14
CA MET A 456 10.59 22.72 1.60
C MET A 456 11.19 21.40 2.07
N THR A 457 12.18 21.45 2.94
CA THR A 457 12.86 20.27 3.52
C THR A 457 12.92 20.39 5.03
N GLY A 458 12.85 19.26 5.72
CA GLY A 458 12.93 19.22 7.17
C GLY A 458 13.07 17.80 7.69
N TYR A 459 13.82 17.65 8.77
CA TYR A 459 13.94 16.38 9.49
C TYR A 459 13.25 16.55 10.82
N VAL A 460 12.38 15.59 11.14
CA VAL A 460 11.58 15.61 12.37
C VAL A 460 11.62 14.25 13.04
N LYS A 461 11.54 14.25 14.36
CA LYS A 461 11.34 13.07 15.20
C LYS A 461 10.22 13.36 16.17
N LEU A 462 9.13 12.62 16.03
CA LEU A 462 8.00 12.69 16.95
C LEU A 462 8.33 11.92 18.23
N ASN A 463 8.49 12.58 19.37
CA ASN A 463 8.72 11.89 20.64
C ASN A 463 7.39 11.58 21.35
N ALA A 464 6.47 12.54 21.36
CA ALA A 464 5.15 12.39 21.98
C ALA A 464 4.07 13.17 21.22
N ALA A 465 2.89 12.56 21.12
CA ALA A 465 1.65 13.17 20.63
C ALA A 465 0.46 12.69 21.45
N SER A 466 -0.51 13.58 21.63
CA SER A 466 -1.83 13.29 22.22
C SER A 466 -2.80 12.74 21.18
N ASP A 467 -2.61 13.05 19.89
CA ASP A 467 -3.40 12.53 18.79
C ASP A 467 -2.48 12.05 17.66
N MET A 468 -2.43 10.74 17.45
CA MET A 468 -1.62 10.13 16.39
C MET A 468 -2.21 10.30 14.98
N SER A 469 -3.45 10.78 14.87
CA SER A 469 -4.08 11.09 13.60
C SER A 469 -3.76 12.49 13.07
N ASP A 470 -3.09 13.33 13.87
CA ASP A 470 -2.59 14.64 13.44
C ASP A 470 -1.25 14.52 12.69
N ASN A 471 -0.62 15.65 12.33
CA ASN A 471 0.41 15.67 11.30
C ASN A 471 1.49 16.75 11.45
N PHE A 472 2.60 16.52 10.75
CA PHE A 472 3.56 17.55 10.36
C PHE A 472 3.08 18.18 9.06
N ASP A 473 2.89 19.49 9.06
CA ASP A 473 2.24 20.24 8.00
C ASP A 473 3.18 21.31 7.46
N TRP A 474 3.61 21.16 6.20
CA TRP A 474 4.47 22.13 5.53
C TRP A 474 3.68 22.90 4.51
N TYR A 475 3.53 24.19 4.76
CA TYR A 475 2.68 25.03 3.93
C TYR A 475 3.36 26.35 3.54
N ALA A 476 2.92 26.88 2.41
CA ALA A 476 3.39 28.14 1.84
C ALA A 476 2.34 28.68 0.85
N ARG A 477 2.72 29.67 0.05
CA ARG A 477 1.89 30.38 -0.96
C ARG A 477 0.91 31.42 -0.37
N GLY A 478 1.07 31.76 0.90
CA GLY A 478 0.29 32.81 1.58
C GLY A 478 1.07 33.57 2.65
N GLY A 479 0.34 34.34 3.46
CA GLY A 479 0.84 35.07 4.61
C GLY A 479 0.34 34.46 5.92
N LYS A 480 -0.15 35.30 6.84
CA LYS A 480 -0.66 34.84 8.13
C LYS A 480 -2.01 34.12 8.01
N HIS A 481 -2.13 33.02 8.76
CA HIS A 481 -3.36 32.25 8.95
C HIS A 481 -4.08 32.77 10.20
N ASN A 482 -4.96 33.75 10.04
CA ASN A 482 -5.80 34.33 11.08
C ASN A 482 -7.12 34.86 10.47
N ASP A 483 -8.05 35.30 11.31
CA ASP A 483 -9.38 35.76 10.87
C ASP A 483 -9.42 37.21 10.37
N ASN A 484 -8.30 37.95 10.43
CA ASN A 484 -8.26 39.32 9.92
C ASN A 484 -8.46 39.33 8.40
N LEU A 485 -9.07 40.40 7.88
CA LEU A 485 -9.30 40.57 6.45
C LEU A 485 -10.02 39.35 5.85
N SER A 486 -11.00 38.83 6.60
CA SER A 486 -11.81 37.65 6.26
C SER A 486 -11.00 36.37 6.01
N GLY A 487 -9.77 36.29 6.55
CA GLY A 487 -8.88 35.14 6.37
C GLY A 487 -8.19 35.07 5.01
N CYS A 488 -8.33 36.08 4.16
CA CYS A 488 -7.83 36.02 2.78
C CYS A 488 -6.30 36.01 2.67
N GLU A 489 -5.57 36.44 3.71
CA GLU A 489 -4.11 36.32 3.74
C GLU A 489 -3.62 34.86 3.86
N GLY A 490 -4.42 33.99 4.49
CA GLY A 490 -4.06 32.60 4.81
C GLY A 490 -4.24 31.59 3.67
N SER A 491 -4.07 31.99 2.42
CA SER A 491 -4.13 31.05 1.29
C SER A 491 -2.92 30.11 1.28
N SER A 492 -3.10 28.80 1.21
CA SER A 492 -1.96 27.87 1.19
C SER A 492 -2.24 26.51 0.55
N TYR A 493 -1.16 25.85 0.13
CA TYR A 493 -1.12 24.40 0.02
C TYR A 493 -0.37 23.81 1.21
N LYS A 494 -0.90 22.73 1.75
CA LYS A 494 -0.47 22.09 3.00
C LYS A 494 -0.06 20.65 2.75
N GLY A 495 1.23 20.39 2.84
CA GLY A 495 1.80 19.05 2.71
C GLY A 495 1.78 18.36 4.06
N ALA A 496 0.82 17.47 4.27
CA ALA A 496 0.61 16.79 5.54
C ALA A 496 1.28 15.42 5.58
N LEU A 497 2.16 15.19 6.55
CA LEU A 497 2.69 13.89 6.94
C LEU A 497 2.16 13.54 8.33
N HIS A 498 1.16 12.66 8.38
CA HIS A 498 0.47 12.28 9.60
C HIS A 498 1.34 11.39 10.48
N TYR A 499 1.19 11.51 11.80
CA TYR A 499 2.02 10.80 12.79
C TYR A 499 1.85 9.28 12.72
N ASP A 500 0.70 8.80 12.27
CA ASP A 500 0.43 7.39 12.00
C ASP A 500 1.05 6.87 10.69
N GLY A 501 1.64 7.75 9.87
CA GLY A 501 2.32 7.41 8.62
C GLY A 501 1.48 7.65 7.36
N ARG A 502 0.25 8.16 7.48
CA ARG A 502 -0.52 8.65 6.33
C ARG A 502 0.00 10.00 5.83
N THR A 503 -0.44 10.39 4.64
CA THR A 503 -0.10 11.69 4.05
C THR A 503 -1.22 12.19 3.14
N ARG A 504 -1.32 13.51 2.96
CA ARG A 504 -2.20 14.15 1.98
C ARG A 504 -1.77 15.57 1.67
N TRP A 505 -2.33 16.14 0.61
CA TRP A 505 -2.36 17.58 0.40
C TRP A 505 -3.66 18.18 0.91
N GLN A 506 -3.61 19.42 1.39
CA GLN A 506 -4.79 20.22 1.71
C GLN A 506 -4.62 21.59 1.05
N LYS A 507 -5.71 22.15 0.53
CA LYS A 507 -5.75 23.50 0.00
C LYS A 507 -6.59 24.34 0.93
N GLU A 508 -5.97 25.36 1.52
CA GLU A 508 -6.70 26.37 2.28
C GLU A 508 -6.83 27.59 1.38
N THR A 509 -8.01 27.82 0.81
CA THR A 509 -8.19 28.92 -0.16
C THR A 509 -8.20 30.28 0.53
N TRP A 510 -8.66 30.30 1.78
CA TRP A 510 -8.59 31.39 2.76
C TRP A 510 -8.71 30.75 4.15
N HIS A 511 -8.32 31.40 5.23
CA HIS A 511 -8.38 30.80 6.57
C HIS A 511 -9.79 30.89 7.16
N VAL A 512 -10.60 29.83 7.35
CA VAL A 512 -10.32 28.37 7.34
C VAL A 512 -11.14 27.55 6.30
N SER A 513 -11.10 27.91 5.03
CA SER A 513 -11.70 27.17 3.92
C SER A 513 -10.77 26.07 3.40
N TYR A 514 -10.97 24.83 3.88
CA TYR A 514 -10.17 23.68 3.50
C TYR A 514 -10.81 22.78 2.44
N GLU A 515 -10.02 22.43 1.43
CA GLU A 515 -10.22 21.29 0.56
C GLU A 515 -9.17 20.22 0.84
N GLN A 516 -9.59 18.97 0.88
CA GLN A 516 -8.76 17.85 1.32
C GLN A 516 -8.52 16.90 0.16
N ALA A 517 -7.26 16.64 -0.18
CA ALA A 517 -6.93 15.53 -1.06
C ALA A 517 -7.08 14.21 -0.28
N PRO A 518 -7.38 13.09 -0.96
CA PRO A 518 -7.48 11.79 -0.31
C PRO A 518 -6.20 11.42 0.45
N TYR A 519 -6.33 10.67 1.54
CA TYR A 519 -5.18 10.11 2.22
C TYR A 519 -4.44 9.09 1.34
N LYS A 520 -3.12 9.04 1.49
CA LYS A 520 -2.26 7.93 1.04
C LYS A 520 -1.46 7.41 2.24
N ASN A 521 -1.13 6.12 2.23
CA ASN A 521 -0.20 5.55 3.21
C ASN A 521 1.23 5.86 2.76
N ALA A 522 1.95 6.72 3.48
CA ALA A 522 3.34 7.02 3.17
C ALA A 522 4.30 6.02 3.84
N THR A 523 4.12 5.76 5.12
CA THR A 523 5.01 4.93 5.96
C THR A 523 4.25 4.40 7.18
N THR A 524 4.95 3.83 8.15
CA THR A 524 4.43 3.47 9.47
C THR A 524 4.55 4.64 10.45
N SER A 525 4.02 4.48 11.67
CA SER A 525 4.11 5.47 12.75
C SER A 525 5.47 6.16 12.82
N LEU A 526 5.44 7.48 12.94
CA LEU A 526 6.63 8.34 13.03
C LEU A 526 7.22 8.40 14.44
N LYS A 527 6.49 7.88 15.44
CA LYS A 527 6.87 8.00 16.84
C LYS A 527 8.22 7.32 17.11
N GLY A 528 9.14 8.07 17.71
CA GLY A 528 10.43 7.59 18.20
C GLY A 528 11.53 7.51 17.14
N ARG A 529 11.29 7.89 15.88
CA ARG A 529 12.28 7.81 14.80
C ARG A 529 12.42 9.10 14.01
N TRP A 530 13.61 9.34 13.48
CA TRP A 530 13.86 10.44 12.56
C TRP A 530 13.31 10.09 11.17
N VAL A 531 12.65 11.05 10.55
CA VAL A 531 12.31 11.02 9.12
C VAL A 531 12.67 12.34 8.48
N GLY A 532 13.15 12.30 7.24
CA GLY A 532 13.20 13.47 6.37
C GLY A 532 11.88 13.57 5.61
N PHE A 533 11.32 14.76 5.53
CA PHE A 533 10.14 15.04 4.73
C PHE A 533 10.49 16.14 3.70
N LYS A 534 9.75 16.21 2.59
CA LYS A 534 9.88 17.23 1.54
C LYS A 534 8.51 17.57 1.01
N ALA A 535 8.21 18.86 0.89
CA ALA A 535 7.02 19.36 0.22
C ALA A 535 7.45 20.27 -0.93
N VAL A 536 7.04 19.91 -2.15
CA VAL A 536 7.36 20.63 -3.37
C VAL A 536 6.08 21.21 -3.95
N MET A 537 6.11 22.51 -4.20
CA MET A 537 5.02 23.25 -4.82
C MET A 537 5.58 23.96 -6.05
N ARG A 538 5.07 23.65 -7.24
CA ARG A 538 5.66 24.16 -8.49
C ARG A 538 4.58 24.48 -9.50
N ASN A 539 4.58 25.72 -9.99
CA ASN A 539 3.73 26.11 -11.10
C ASN A 539 4.11 25.30 -12.35
N THR A 540 3.15 24.62 -12.96
CA THR A 540 3.36 23.79 -14.15
C THR A 540 2.32 24.13 -15.22
N PRO A 541 2.65 24.10 -16.51
CA PRO A 541 1.63 24.25 -17.56
C PRO A 541 0.77 22.97 -17.66
N VAL A 542 -0.55 23.15 -17.72
CA VAL A 542 -1.53 22.09 -18.04
C VAL A 542 -2.54 22.69 -19.02
N ASN A 543 -2.68 22.10 -20.22
CA ASN A 543 -3.60 22.57 -21.26
C ASN A 543 -3.49 24.09 -21.56
N GLY A 544 -2.27 24.61 -21.58
CA GLY A 544 -2.00 26.02 -21.84
C GLY A 544 -2.32 26.98 -20.69
N LYS A 545 -2.77 26.48 -19.53
CA LYS A 545 -3.02 27.26 -18.30
C LYS A 545 -2.00 26.93 -17.22
N THR A 546 -1.74 27.88 -16.32
CA THR A 546 -0.89 27.65 -15.15
C THR A 546 -1.66 26.84 -14.10
N ALA A 547 -1.14 25.67 -13.78
CA ALA A 547 -1.56 24.80 -12.69
C ALA A 547 -0.47 24.75 -11.61
N VAL A 548 -0.71 24.06 -10.49
CA VAL A 548 0.31 23.83 -9.46
C VAL A 548 0.49 22.33 -9.24
N ARG A 549 1.70 21.84 -9.49
CA ARG A 549 2.13 20.49 -9.13
C ARG A 549 2.58 20.47 -7.68
N LEU A 550 2.06 19.50 -6.95
CA LEU A 550 2.16 19.33 -5.51
C LEU A 550 2.71 17.94 -5.23
N GLU A 551 3.95 17.88 -4.75
CA GLU A 551 4.67 16.61 -4.55
C GLU A 551 5.19 16.52 -3.12
N LEU A 552 5.02 15.36 -2.51
CA LEU A 552 5.56 15.05 -1.18
C LEU A 552 6.57 13.94 -1.30
N PHE A 553 7.68 14.03 -0.56
CA PHE A 553 8.71 13.01 -0.52
C PHE A 553 9.12 12.70 0.92
N LEU A 554 9.49 11.44 1.15
CA LEU A 554 9.91 10.92 2.44
C LEU A 554 11.28 10.28 2.33
N ASN A 555 12.17 10.65 3.24
CA ASN A 555 13.41 9.98 3.53
C ASN A 555 13.26 9.21 4.85
N ASP A 556 12.72 8.00 4.73
CA ASP A 556 12.17 7.23 5.84
C ASP A 556 13.22 6.69 6.82
N ASN A 557 14.45 6.51 6.33
CA ASN A 557 15.63 6.10 7.10
C ASN A 557 16.50 7.29 7.56
N ALA A 558 16.09 8.51 7.23
CA ALA A 558 16.80 9.75 7.52
C ALA A 558 18.27 9.84 7.05
N ASP A 559 18.63 9.14 5.97
CA ASP A 559 20.01 9.09 5.44
C ASP A 559 20.43 10.29 4.58
N LYS A 560 19.53 11.28 4.38
CA LYS A 560 19.72 12.49 3.55
C LYS A 560 19.65 12.29 2.03
N VAL A 561 19.66 11.05 1.57
CA VAL A 561 19.88 10.71 0.16
C VAL A 561 18.67 10.00 -0.45
N SER A 562 18.14 9.00 0.24
CA SER A 562 17.13 8.07 -0.26
C SER A 562 15.72 8.65 -0.15
N TRP A 563 15.40 9.62 -1.01
CA TRP A 563 14.08 10.25 -1.08
C TRP A 563 13.11 9.44 -1.94
N ARG A 564 11.95 9.11 -1.38
CA ARG A 564 10.86 8.47 -2.11
C ARG A 564 9.68 9.44 -2.24
N LYS A 565 9.15 9.62 -3.45
CA LYS A 565 7.90 10.34 -3.65
C LYS A 565 6.75 9.57 -3.00
N ILE A 566 6.00 10.22 -2.11
CA ILE A 566 4.88 9.66 -1.36
C ILE A 566 3.53 10.26 -1.76
N TYR A 567 3.55 11.43 -2.41
CA TYR A 567 2.36 12.05 -2.98
C TYR A 567 2.74 12.83 -4.24
N ASP A 568 1.89 12.78 -5.27
CA ASP A 568 1.99 13.57 -6.50
C ASP A 568 0.56 13.92 -6.90
N PHE A 569 0.30 15.21 -7.09
CA PHE A 569 -1.01 15.77 -7.35
C PHE A 569 -0.86 17.08 -8.12
N VAL A 570 -1.82 17.41 -8.97
CA VAL A 570 -1.83 18.67 -9.72
C VAL A 570 -3.16 19.37 -9.49
N ASP A 571 -3.11 20.59 -8.96
CA ASP A 571 -4.26 21.48 -8.93
C ASP A 571 -4.31 22.24 -10.27
N ALA A 572 -5.19 21.79 -11.16
CA ALA A 572 -5.39 22.38 -12.49
C ALA A 572 -6.55 23.40 -12.52
N GLY A 573 -7.10 23.77 -11.37
CA GLY A 573 -8.28 24.61 -11.26
C GLY A 573 -9.61 23.86 -11.20
N ASP A 574 -9.55 22.56 -10.92
CA ASP A 574 -10.69 21.65 -10.77
C ASP A 574 -10.78 21.03 -9.36
N TRP A 575 -9.87 21.40 -8.45
CA TRP A 575 -9.84 20.91 -7.07
C TRP A 575 -10.46 21.89 -6.07
N GLY A 576 -11.78 21.75 -5.89
CA GLY A 576 -12.60 22.34 -4.83
C GLY A 576 -12.34 23.84 -4.58
N GLY A 577 -12.79 24.38 -3.44
CA GLY A 577 -12.34 25.69 -2.96
C GLY A 577 -13.35 26.81 -3.14
N ASP A 578 -12.99 27.97 -2.56
CA ASP A 578 -13.88 29.11 -2.41
C ASP A 578 -13.11 30.42 -2.65
N ALA A 579 -12.48 30.53 -3.83
CA ALA A 579 -11.68 31.69 -4.17
C ALA A 579 -12.52 32.98 -4.30
N SER A 580 -13.82 32.87 -4.62
CA SER A 580 -14.70 34.04 -4.76
C SER A 580 -14.89 34.83 -3.46
N HIS A 581 -14.77 34.19 -2.30
CA HIS A 581 -14.74 34.86 -0.99
C HIS A 581 -13.63 35.93 -0.91
N CYS A 582 -12.54 35.74 -1.63
CA CYS A 582 -11.42 36.67 -1.73
C CYS A 582 -11.27 37.19 -3.17
N GLY A 583 -12.38 37.50 -3.86
CA GLY A 583 -12.39 38.20 -5.14
C GLY A 583 -12.06 37.36 -6.38
N GLY A 584 -11.74 36.08 -6.24
CA GLY A 584 -11.44 35.20 -7.38
C GLY A 584 -12.63 34.93 -8.29
N SER A 585 -12.44 34.96 -9.61
CA SER A 585 -13.50 34.67 -10.58
C SER A 585 -13.84 33.19 -10.70
N VAL A 586 -12.93 32.29 -10.30
CA VAL A 586 -13.11 30.84 -10.32
C VAL A 586 -12.84 30.27 -8.94
N ASN A 587 -13.87 29.73 -8.29
CA ASN A 587 -13.78 29.16 -6.93
C ASN A 587 -12.65 28.16 -6.77
N ALA A 588 -12.43 27.33 -7.78
CA ALA A 588 -11.41 26.29 -7.78
C ALA A 588 -10.03 26.71 -8.27
N ALA A 589 -9.80 28.01 -8.53
CA ALA A 589 -8.53 28.51 -9.04
C ALA A 589 -7.33 27.97 -8.23
N PRO A 590 -6.25 27.52 -8.89
CA PRO A 590 -5.05 27.10 -8.21
C PRO A 590 -4.32 28.33 -7.63
N ILE A 591 -3.63 28.13 -6.50
CA ILE A 591 -2.88 29.18 -5.80
C ILE A 591 -1.55 29.37 -6.54
N THR A 592 -1.57 30.08 -7.67
CA THR A 592 -0.45 30.22 -8.62
C THR A 592 0.55 31.34 -8.30
N TRP A 593 0.31 32.08 -7.22
CA TRP A 593 1.18 33.12 -6.69
C TRP A 593 2.04 32.66 -5.51
N GLY A 594 3.15 33.36 -5.26
CA GLY A 594 3.95 33.15 -4.04
C GLY A 594 3.40 33.90 -2.83
N GLY A 595 3.77 33.46 -1.62
CA GLY A 595 3.48 34.17 -0.37
C GLY A 595 4.73 34.55 0.42
N PRO A 596 4.68 35.57 1.29
CA PRO A 596 5.85 36.04 2.05
C PRO A 596 6.28 35.09 3.18
N ILE A 597 5.46 34.09 3.53
CA ILE A 597 5.71 33.18 4.64
C ILE A 597 5.64 31.72 4.15
N SER A 598 6.63 30.92 4.58
CA SER A 598 6.61 29.46 4.51
C SER A 598 6.68 28.91 5.93
N VAL A 599 5.94 27.85 6.25
CA VAL A 599 5.76 27.40 7.64
C VAL A 599 5.94 25.90 7.80
N PHE A 600 6.68 25.53 8.85
CA PHE A 600 6.74 24.18 9.40
C PHE A 600 5.82 24.11 10.62
N ARG A 601 4.72 23.36 10.53
CA ARG A 601 3.69 23.28 11.58
C ARG A 601 3.49 21.87 12.10
N TRP A 602 3.03 21.78 13.34
CA TRP A 602 2.33 20.62 13.86
C TRP A 602 1.42 21.00 15.02
N ASP A 603 0.40 20.19 15.28
CA ASP A 603 -0.49 20.30 16.42
C ASP A 603 -0.60 18.95 17.14
N ASN A 604 -1.05 18.93 18.40
CA ASN A 604 -1.23 17.70 19.20
C ASN A 604 0.04 16.84 19.38
N ALA A 605 1.23 17.39 19.12
CA ALA A 605 2.54 16.78 19.40
C ALA A 605 3.32 17.61 20.42
N ASN A 606 3.29 17.21 21.70
CA ASN A 606 3.87 17.96 22.81
C ASN A 606 5.40 17.82 22.95
N ASP A 607 6.06 16.94 22.19
CA ASP A 607 7.52 16.81 22.19
C ASP A 607 8.00 16.37 20.80
N VAL A 608 8.67 17.28 20.10
CA VAL A 608 9.21 17.07 18.76
C VAL A 608 10.65 17.56 18.71
N ASP A 609 11.54 16.72 18.15
CA ASP A 609 12.87 17.16 17.72
C ASP A 609 12.87 17.46 16.22
N PHE A 610 13.61 18.48 15.80
CA PHE A 610 13.75 18.86 14.41
C PHE A 610 15.17 19.31 14.07
N LYS A 611 15.55 19.20 12.80
CA LYS A 611 16.83 19.71 12.26
C LYS A 611 16.75 19.84 10.74
N TRP A 612 17.76 20.50 10.17
CA TRP A 612 17.97 20.60 8.72
C TRP A 612 16.72 21.08 7.98
N LEU A 613 16.13 22.18 8.46
CA LEU A 613 15.01 22.84 7.80
C LEU A 613 15.54 23.77 6.70
N SER A 614 14.98 23.68 5.50
CA SER A 614 15.31 24.60 4.40
C SER A 614 14.11 24.86 3.50
N VAL A 615 14.11 26.04 2.86
CA VAL A 615 13.14 26.44 1.84
C VAL A 615 13.94 27.05 0.69
N ARG A 616 13.74 26.55 -0.52
CA ARG A 616 14.45 27.02 -1.72
C ARG A 616 13.48 27.26 -2.84
N GLU A 617 13.61 28.39 -3.53
CA GLU A 617 13.03 28.56 -4.84
C GLU A 617 13.71 27.61 -5.83
N ILE A 618 12.89 26.90 -6.60
CA ILE A 618 13.28 25.93 -7.61
C ILE A 618 12.82 26.41 -8.99
N ALA A 619 13.44 25.86 -10.03
CA ALA A 619 12.99 26.13 -11.39
C ALA A 619 11.51 25.69 -11.58
N PRO A 620 10.69 26.45 -12.34
CA PRO A 620 9.31 26.08 -12.65
C PRO A 620 9.16 24.75 -13.38
#